data_AF-A0A0G1CTT4-F1
#
_entry.id   AF-A0A0G1CTT4-F1
#
_cell.length_a   1.000
_cell.length_b   1.000
_cell.length_c   1.000
_cell.angle_alpha   90.00
_cell.angle_beta   90.00
_cell.angle_gamma   90.00
#
_symmetry.space_group_name_H-M   'P 1'
#
loop_
_entity.id
_entity.type
_entity.pdbx_description
1 polymer ?
#
loop_
_entity_poly.entity_id
_entity_poly.type
_entity_poly.pdbx_seq_one_letter_code
_entity_poly.pdbx_strand_id
1 'polypeptide(L)'
;MEIGTDLEKSSFLSPVKNISIFLLIGGIGSLILVLPYLIISTFLGVIQLIIAVGLIATSFGLRKMKKWALYGYTVIALLNVIGAIYTFIISHTIGTTLLIETIVLVAVLIYFWAISKKFN
;
A
#
# COMPACT_ATOMS: atom_id res chain seq x y z
N MET A 1 1.08 -25.81 -26.84
CA MET A 1 -0.12 -26.00 -26.00
C MET A 1 0.08 -25.15 -24.75
N GLU A 2 -0.23 -23.86 -24.82
CA GLU A 2 0.03 -22.84 -23.77
C GLU A 2 -1.22 -22.52 -22.92
N ILE A 3 -2.17 -23.46 -22.86
CA ILE A 3 -3.47 -23.23 -22.22
C ILE A 3 -3.32 -23.06 -20.69
N GLY A 4 -2.24 -23.58 -20.09
CA GLY A 4 -1.95 -23.43 -18.67
C GLY A 4 -1.48 -22.03 -18.24
N THR A 5 -0.73 -21.31 -19.09
CA THR A 5 -0.11 -20.02 -18.71
C THR A 5 -1.11 -18.86 -18.68
N ASP A 6 -2.14 -18.89 -19.52
CA ASP A 6 -3.15 -17.83 -19.58
C ASP A 6 -4.22 -17.94 -18.47
N LEU A 7 -4.58 -19.17 -18.10
CA LEU A 7 -5.47 -19.41 -16.96
C LEU A 7 -4.80 -19.02 -15.63
N GLU A 8 -3.51 -19.37 -15.44
CA GLU A 8 -2.74 -18.90 -14.29
C GLU A 8 -2.65 -17.36 -14.26
N LYS A 9 -2.28 -16.72 -15.38
CA LYS A 9 -2.21 -15.25 -15.44
C LYS A 9 -3.55 -14.61 -15.06
N SER A 10 -4.67 -15.12 -15.58
CA SER A 10 -5.99 -14.57 -15.28
C SER A 10 -6.36 -14.71 -13.80
N SER A 11 -5.99 -15.83 -13.17
CA SER A 11 -6.33 -16.09 -11.77
C SER A 11 -5.61 -15.13 -10.83
N PHE A 12 -4.33 -14.81 -11.05
CA PHE A 12 -3.56 -13.86 -10.23
C PHE A 12 -3.77 -12.39 -10.58
N LEU A 13 -4.23 -12.10 -11.79
CA LEU A 13 -4.64 -10.74 -12.14
C LEU A 13 -5.84 -10.31 -11.30
N SER A 14 -6.70 -11.25 -10.86
CA SER A 14 -7.89 -10.91 -10.06
C SER A 14 -7.56 -10.39 -8.65
N PRO A 15 -6.68 -10.99 -7.82
CA PRO A 15 -6.35 -10.47 -6.51
C PRO A 15 -5.48 -9.21 -6.59
N VAL A 16 -4.49 -9.16 -7.50
CA VAL A 16 -3.66 -7.95 -7.68
C VAL A 16 -4.52 -6.76 -8.10
N LYS A 17 -5.50 -6.98 -8.99
CA LYS A 17 -6.46 -5.94 -9.38
C LYS A 17 -7.31 -5.49 -8.19
N ASN A 18 -7.84 -6.41 -7.38
CA ASN A 18 -8.62 -6.05 -6.19
C ASN A 18 -7.79 -5.24 -5.17
N ILE A 19 -6.56 -5.69 -4.89
CA ILE A 19 -5.64 -4.96 -3.99
C ILE A 19 -5.29 -3.59 -4.58
N SER A 20 -5.07 -3.48 -5.89
CA SER A 20 -4.83 -2.18 -6.53
C SER A 20 -6.02 -1.23 -6.38
N ILE A 21 -7.25 -1.73 -6.49
CA ILE A 21 -8.46 -0.91 -6.29
C ILE A 21 -8.53 -0.46 -4.83
N PHE A 22 -8.27 -1.37 -3.88
CA PHE A 22 -8.22 -1.01 -2.47
C PHE A 22 -7.18 0.07 -2.17
N LEU A 23 -5.98 -0.05 -2.76
CA LEU A 23 -4.92 0.97 -2.65
C LEU A 23 -5.33 2.31 -3.27
N LEU A 24 -6.06 2.28 -4.38
CA LEU A 24 -6.58 3.49 -5.02
C LEU A 24 -7.59 4.20 -4.11
N ILE A 25 -8.54 3.44 -3.55
CA ILE A 25 -9.56 3.96 -2.63
C ILE A 25 -8.88 4.50 -1.37
N GLY A 26 -7.93 3.76 -0.80
CA GLY A 26 -7.14 4.21 0.36
C GLY A 26 -6.34 5.48 0.08
N GLY A 27 -5.70 5.58 -1.11
CA GLY A 27 -4.99 6.77 -1.54
C GLY A 27 -5.90 7.99 -1.73
N ILE A 28 -7.07 7.80 -2.35
CA ILE A 28 -8.07 8.88 -2.52
C ILE A 28 -8.65 9.30 -1.16
N GLY A 29 -8.99 8.36 -0.29
CA GLY A 29 -9.43 8.66 1.08
C GLY A 29 -8.37 9.42 1.87
N SER A 30 -7.10 9.04 1.70
CA SER A 30 -5.96 9.72 2.31
C SER A 30 -5.79 11.16 1.80
N LEU A 31 -6.07 11.45 0.52
CA LEU A 31 -6.05 12.82 -0.02
C LEU A 31 -7.04 13.74 0.71
N ILE A 32 -8.21 13.23 1.12
CA ILE A 32 -9.20 14.02 1.86
C ILE A 32 -8.62 14.49 3.21
N LEU A 33 -7.78 13.65 3.84
CA LEU A 33 -7.14 13.96 5.11
C LEU A 33 -5.95 14.92 4.98
N VAL A 34 -5.42 15.15 3.77
CA VAL A 34 -4.26 16.06 3.58
C VAL A 34 -4.58 17.48 4.03
N LEU A 35 -5.78 17.99 3.69
CA LEU A 35 -6.19 19.36 4.04
C LEU A 35 -6.17 19.63 5.54
N PRO A 36 -6.82 18.83 6.41
CA PRO A 36 -6.74 19.06 7.86
C PRO A 36 -5.30 18.93 8.39
N TYR A 37 -4.49 18.00 7.87
CA TYR A 37 -3.09 17.91 8.29
C TYR A 37 -2.26 19.13 7.88
N LEU A 38 -2.47 19.70 6.68
CA LEU A 38 -1.78 20.93 6.24
C LEU A 38 -2.10 22.13 7.13
N ILE A 39 -3.33 22.20 7.67
CA ILE A 39 -3.75 23.26 8.60
C ILE A 39 -3.04 23.11 9.96
N ILE A 40 -2.92 21.87 10.46
CA ILE A 40 -2.28 21.60 11.77
C ILE A 40 -0.76 21.75 11.69
N SER A 41 -0.15 21.18 10.66
CA SER A 41 1.29 21.22 10.43
C SER A 41 1.60 20.99 8.97
N THR A 42 2.20 21.98 8.33
CA THR A 42 2.61 21.90 6.92
C THR A 42 3.48 20.68 6.66
N PHE A 43 4.39 20.33 7.59
CA PHE A 43 5.25 19.16 7.46
C PHE A 43 4.45 17.85 7.43
N LEU A 44 3.51 17.67 8.36
CA LEU A 44 2.66 16.47 8.40
C LEU A 44 1.76 16.37 7.18
N GLY A 45 1.19 17.50 6.74
CA GLY A 45 0.36 17.55 5.54
C GLY A 45 1.13 17.19 4.26
N VAL A 46 2.37 17.64 4.12
CA VAL A 46 3.23 17.27 2.98
C VAL A 46 3.57 15.77 3.01
N ILE A 47 3.90 15.21 4.17
CA ILE A 47 4.13 13.76 4.30
C ILE A 47 2.88 12.97 3.91
N GLN A 48 1.70 13.38 4.41
CA GLN A 48 0.44 12.72 4.09
C GLN A 48 0.15 12.79 2.58
N LEU A 49 0.43 13.94 1.95
CA LEU A 49 0.27 14.11 0.50
C LEU A 49 1.18 13.16 -0.29
N ILE A 50 2.45 13.05 0.11
CA ILE A 50 3.41 12.13 -0.51
C ILE A 50 2.92 10.68 -0.39
N ILE A 51 2.43 10.29 0.79
CA ILE A 51 1.88 8.94 1.02
C ILE A 51 0.65 8.71 0.14
N ALA A 52 -0.29 9.66 0.10
CA ALA A 52 -1.51 9.55 -0.69
C ALA A 52 -1.22 9.41 -2.19
N VAL A 53 -0.35 10.27 -2.72
CA VAL A 53 0.11 10.20 -4.12
C VAL A 53 0.87 8.90 -4.37
N GLY A 54 1.72 8.47 -3.43
CA GLY A 54 2.46 7.22 -3.50
C GLY A 54 1.55 5.99 -3.59
N LEU A 55 0.48 5.94 -2.78
CA LEU A 55 -0.53 4.88 -2.80
C LEU A 55 -1.25 4.83 -4.16
N ILE A 56 -1.66 5.99 -4.69
CA ILE A 56 -2.33 6.11 -5.99
C ILE A 56 -1.39 5.65 -7.12
N ALA A 57 -0.16 6.17 -7.15
CA ALA A 57 0.84 5.78 -8.15
C ALA A 57 1.13 4.29 -8.09
N THR A 58 1.35 3.75 -6.88
CA THR A 58 1.57 2.32 -6.64
C THR A 58 0.40 1.48 -7.13
N SER A 59 -0.84 1.91 -6.89
CA SER A 59 -2.03 1.23 -7.42
C SER A 59 -1.99 1.08 -8.95
N PHE A 60 -1.72 2.17 -9.68
CA PHE A 60 -1.62 2.12 -11.14
C PHE A 60 -0.48 1.24 -11.63
N GLY A 61 0.66 1.26 -10.94
CA GLY A 61 1.79 0.41 -11.24
C GLY A 61 1.51 -1.07 -10.99
N LEU A 62 0.80 -1.41 -9.91
CA LEU A 62 0.38 -2.79 -9.59
C LEU A 62 -0.59 -3.34 -10.64
N ARG A 63 -1.54 -2.53 -11.15
CA ARG A 63 -2.43 -2.94 -12.25
C ARG A 63 -1.68 -3.34 -13.52
N LYS A 64 -0.53 -2.71 -13.76
CA LYS A 64 0.34 -3.00 -14.89
C LYS A 64 1.47 -3.98 -14.54
N MET A 65 1.42 -4.58 -13.35
CA MET A 65 2.43 -5.50 -12.82
C MET A 65 3.86 -4.94 -12.95
N LYS A 66 4.06 -3.66 -12.62
CA LYS A 66 5.38 -3.01 -12.74
C LYS A 66 6.25 -3.21 -11.50
N LYS A 67 7.53 -3.53 -11.68
CA LYS A 67 8.47 -3.75 -10.55
C LYS A 67 8.60 -2.54 -9.62
N TRP A 68 8.59 -1.32 -10.16
CA TRP A 68 8.65 -0.11 -9.34
C TRP A 68 7.47 0.02 -8.37
N ALA A 69 6.31 -0.56 -8.69
CA ALA A 69 5.15 -0.55 -7.80
C ALA A 69 5.31 -1.51 -6.63
N LEU A 70 5.97 -2.66 -6.84
CA LEU A 70 6.34 -3.57 -5.76
C LEU A 70 7.26 -2.86 -4.76
N TYR A 71 8.28 -2.15 -5.25
CA TYR A 71 9.19 -1.37 -4.41
C TYR A 71 8.48 -0.21 -3.72
N GLY A 72 7.62 0.53 -4.43
CA GLY A 72 6.80 1.59 -3.85
C GLY A 72 5.90 1.10 -2.71
N TYR A 73 5.22 -0.01 -2.92
CA TYR A 73 4.41 -0.65 -1.87
C TYR A 73 5.26 -1.09 -0.68
N THR A 74 6.46 -1.62 -0.92
CA THR A 74 7.39 -2.02 0.14
C THR A 74 7.80 -0.85 1.02
N VAL A 75 8.11 0.30 0.41
CA VAL A 75 8.46 1.52 1.16
C VAL A 75 7.29 2.00 2.02
N ILE A 76 6.08 2.03 1.46
CA ILE A 76 4.87 2.42 2.18
C ILE A 76 4.62 1.47 3.37
N ALA A 77 4.79 0.17 3.16
CA ALA A 77 4.63 -0.83 4.21
C ALA A 77 5.63 -0.65 5.35
N LEU A 78 6.90 -0.40 5.02
CA LEU A 78 7.94 -0.13 6.02
C LEU A 78 7.63 1.13 6.83
N LEU A 79 7.23 2.23 6.16
CA LEU A 79 6.87 3.47 6.84
C LEU A 79 5.69 3.27 7.80
N ASN A 80 4.68 2.48 7.39
CA ASN A 80 3.54 2.16 8.24
C ASN A 80 3.96 1.36 9.49
N VAL A 81 4.77 0.31 9.31
CA VAL A 81 5.31 -0.49 10.42
C VAL A 81 6.14 0.36 11.38
N ILE A 82 7.02 1.22 10.86
CA ILE A 82 7.83 2.15 11.68
C ILE A 82 6.91 3.10 12.46
N GLY A 83 5.87 3.64 11.82
CA GLY A 83 4.88 4.50 12.46
C GLY A 83 4.12 3.80 13.59
N ALA A 84 3.74 2.53 13.38
CA ALA A 84 3.09 1.72 14.40
C ALA A 84 4.00 1.46 15.60
N ILE A 85 5.27 1.10 15.35
CA ILE A 85 6.28 0.89 16.40
C ILE A 85 6.52 2.19 17.16
N TYR A 86 6.68 3.32 16.47
CA TYR A 86 6.86 4.63 17.10
C TYR A 86 5.68 5.00 18.01
N THR A 87 4.45 4.79 17.53
CA THR A 87 3.24 5.03 18.32
C THR A 87 3.25 4.16 19.57
N PHE A 88 3.53 2.87 19.43
CA PHE A 88 3.64 1.95 20.57
C PHE A 88 4.66 2.41 21.61
N ILE A 89 5.84 2.85 21.17
CA ILE A 89 6.91 3.31 22.07
C ILE A 89 6.48 4.55 22.85
N ILE A 90 5.79 5.51 22.21
CA ILE A 90 5.40 6.76 22.85
C ILE A 90 4.16 6.60 23.73
N SER A 91 3.08 6.05 23.18
CA SER A 91 1.78 6.01 23.86
C SER A 91 1.56 4.71 24.64
N HIS A 92 2.47 3.73 24.56
CA HIS A 92 2.34 2.39 25.16
C HIS A 92 1.02 1.67 24.79
N THR A 93 0.36 2.16 23.74
CA THR A 93 -0.94 1.75 23.27
C THR A 93 -0.93 1.85 21.76
N ILE A 94 -1.36 0.77 21.10
CA ILE A 94 -1.66 0.79 19.68
C ILE A 94 -3.18 0.69 19.57
N GLY A 95 -3.78 1.61 18.81
CA GLY A 95 -5.17 1.49 18.42
C GLY A 95 -5.38 0.22 17.60
N THR A 96 -6.43 -0.55 17.90
CA THR A 96 -6.75 -1.81 17.21
C THR A 96 -6.84 -1.63 15.69
N THR A 97 -7.38 -0.50 15.22
CA THR A 97 -7.43 -0.14 13.81
C THR A 97 -6.04 -0.08 13.18
N LEU A 98 -5.09 0.62 13.82
CA LEU A 98 -3.73 0.78 13.30
C LEU A 98 -2.96 -0.55 13.30
N LEU A 99 -3.21 -1.42 14.29
CA LEU A 99 -2.66 -2.77 14.33
C LEU A 99 -3.19 -3.63 13.16
N ILE A 100 -4.51 -3.63 12.94
CA ILE A 100 -5.15 -4.38 11.85
C ILE A 100 -4.65 -3.87 10.50
N GLU A 101 -4.59 -2.55 10.30
CA GLU A 101 -4.05 -1.93 9.09
C GLU A 101 -2.61 -2.41 8.83
N THR A 102 -1.74 -2.35 9.86
CA THR A 102 -0.35 -2.80 9.75
C THR A 102 -0.27 -4.27 9.33
N ILE A 103 -1.05 -5.15 9.96
CA ILE A 103 -1.06 -6.60 9.67
C ILE A 103 -1.51 -6.86 8.23
N VAL A 104 -2.62 -6.24 7.80
CA VAL A 104 -3.14 -6.39 6.43
C VAL A 104 -2.11 -5.94 5.40
N LEU A 105 -1.46 -4.81 5.67
CA LEU A 105 -0.49 -4.21 4.76
C LEU A 105 0.76 -5.10 4.61
N VAL A 106 1.24 -5.68 5.72
CA VAL A 106 2.34 -6.67 5.73
C VAL A 106 1.93 -7.97 5.04
N ALA A 107 0.73 -8.48 5.26
CA ALA A 107 0.26 -9.70 4.61
C ALA A 107 0.20 -9.53 3.07
N VAL A 108 -0.28 -8.39 2.60
CA VAL A 108 -0.28 -8.03 1.17
C VAL A 108 1.15 -7.87 0.63
N LEU A 109 2.07 -7.32 1.42
CA LEU A 109 3.48 -7.22 1.03
C LEU A 109 4.09 -8.61 0.78
N ILE A 110 3.86 -9.54 1.72
CA ILE A 110 4.32 -10.93 1.59
C ILE A 110 3.75 -11.56 0.32
N TYR A 111 2.46 -11.37 0.07
CA TYR A 111 1.81 -11.85 -1.15
C TYR A 111 2.49 -11.29 -2.42
N PHE A 112 2.68 -9.97 -2.52
CA PHE A 112 3.31 -9.37 -3.69
C PHE A 112 4.76 -9.81 -3.89
N TRP A 113 5.51 -10.02 -2.82
CA TRP A 113 6.86 -10.58 -2.90
C TRP A 113 6.87 -12.04 -3.36
N ALA A 114 5.88 -12.86 -2.95
CA ALA A 114 5.74 -14.22 -3.43
C ALA A 114 5.52 -14.30 -4.96
N ILE A 115 4.79 -13.34 -5.52
CA ILE A 115 4.57 -13.22 -6.98
C ILE A 115 5.51 -12.21 -7.66
N SER A 116 6.59 -11.78 -6.99
CA SER A 116 7.51 -10.73 -7.48
C SER A 116 8.09 -11.01 -8.87
N LYS A 117 8.37 -12.29 -9.19
CA LYS A 117 8.89 -12.72 -10.51
C LYS A 117 7.94 -12.42 -11.67
N LYS A 118 6.65 -12.22 -11.40
CA LYS A 118 5.63 -11.88 -12.41
C LYS A 118 5.56 -10.38 -12.71
N PHE A 119 6.25 -9.54 -11.93
CA PHE A 119 6.33 -8.10 -12.17
C PHE A 119 7.47 -7.80 -13.16
N ASN A 120 7.20 -6.93 -14.15
CA ASN A 120 8.14 -6.49 -15.19
C ASN A 120 8.51 -5.01 -15.06
#